data_AF-A0A1E1WBG1-F1
#
_entry.id   AF-A0A1E1WBG1-F1
#
_cell.length_a   1.000
_cell.length_b   1.000
_cell.length_c   1.000
_cell.angle_alpha   90.00
_cell.angle_beta   90.00
_cell.angle_gamma   90.00
#
_symmetry.space_group_name_H-M   'P 1'
#
loop_
_entity.id
_entity.type
_entity.pdbx_description
1 polymer ?
#
loop_
_entity_poly.entity_id
_entity_poly.type
_entity_poly.pdbx_seq_one_letter_code
_entity_poly.pdbx_strand_id
1 'polypeptide(L)'
;QHKAPHAREEALKCIHALLDTHGASELQLRAAVPSLAASMGDPSGAVRDAAMQLLVDVYRHVGERLRQDLRKKELVPASKLALLEQKFDEVREAGLLLPTATQGVDEADFVARTVKRTMTIPTSARTRDGDSSGASTPACDPPKKTVA
;
A
#
# COMPACT_ATOMS: atom_id res chain seq x y z
N GLN A 1 -9.97 -10.12 2.33
CA GLN A 1 -9.79 -10.25 3.78
C GLN A 1 -9.72 -11.74 4.13
N HIS A 2 -8.72 -12.20 4.87
CA HIS A 2 -8.62 -13.62 5.27
C HIS A 2 -9.76 -14.00 6.21
N LYS A 3 -10.32 -15.20 6.04
CA LYS A 3 -11.51 -15.67 6.77
C LYS A 3 -11.19 -16.07 8.23
N ALA A 4 -9.93 -16.41 8.52
CA ALA A 4 -9.46 -16.76 9.85
C ALA A 4 -9.14 -15.50 10.68
N PRO A 5 -9.77 -15.28 11.85
CA PRO A 5 -9.49 -14.13 12.70
C PRO A 5 -8.06 -14.16 13.25
N HIS A 6 -7.55 -15.35 13.58
CA HIS A 6 -6.19 -15.51 14.10
C HIS A 6 -5.13 -15.08 13.08
N ALA A 7 -5.30 -15.41 11.80
CA ALA A 7 -4.38 -14.95 10.75
C ALA A 7 -4.38 -13.42 10.59
N ARG A 8 -5.52 -12.76 10.81
CA ARG A 8 -5.59 -11.28 10.77
C ARG A 8 -4.90 -10.65 11.97
N GLU A 9 -5.10 -11.22 13.15
CA GLU A 9 -4.45 -10.81 14.38
C GLU A 9 -2.93 -10.96 14.30
N GLU A 10 -2.45 -12.14 13.89
CA GLU A 10 -1.02 -12.42 13.74
C GLU A 10 -0.38 -11.53 12.67
N ALA A 11 -1.08 -11.21 11.58
CA ALA A 11 -0.60 -10.24 10.60
C ALA A 11 -0.40 -8.84 11.21
N LEU A 12 -1.35 -8.36 12.02
CA LEU A 12 -1.22 -7.07 12.71
C LEU A 12 -0.05 -7.07 13.71
N LYS A 13 0.11 -8.15 14.48
CA LYS A 13 1.25 -8.32 15.40
C LYS A 13 2.59 -8.36 14.67
N CYS A 14 2.66 -9.04 13.53
CA CYS A 14 3.87 -9.06 12.70
C CYS A 14 4.22 -7.65 12.21
N ILE A 15 3.23 -6.89 11.73
CA ILE A 15 3.45 -5.51 11.29
C ILE A 15 3.92 -4.63 12.45
N HIS A 16 3.35 -4.80 13.64
CA HIS A 16 3.81 -4.12 14.86
C HIS A 16 5.28 -4.43 15.18
N ALA A 17 5.65 -5.71 15.21
CA ALA A 17 7.03 -6.11 15.47
C ALA A 17 7.99 -5.54 14.40
N LEU A 18 7.58 -5.51 13.14
CA LEU A 18 8.37 -4.88 12.08
C LEU A 18 8.53 -3.37 12.32
N LEU A 19 7.47 -2.68 12.72
CA LEU A 19 7.51 -1.25 13.03
C LEU A 19 8.46 -0.95 14.21
N ASP A 20 8.44 -1.78 15.25
CA ASP A 20 9.35 -1.65 16.39
C ASP A 20 10.83 -1.89 16.00
N THR A 21 11.07 -2.82 15.09
CA THR A 21 12.45 -3.24 14.73
C THR A 21 13.07 -2.36 13.64
N HIS A 22 12.28 -1.99 12.62
CA HIS A 22 12.73 -1.25 11.43
C HIS A 22 12.32 0.24 11.46
N GLY A 23 11.33 0.60 12.28
CA GLY A 23 10.77 1.95 12.31
C GLY A 23 9.77 2.22 11.18
N ALA A 24 9.13 3.40 11.25
CA ALA A 24 8.12 3.84 10.27
C ALA A 24 8.68 4.25 8.91
N SER A 25 9.99 4.46 8.77
CA SER A 25 10.63 4.94 7.54
C SER A 25 10.72 3.88 6.44
N GLU A 26 10.69 2.59 6.80
CA GLU A 26 10.76 1.48 5.83
C GLU A 26 9.37 0.91 5.48
N LEU A 27 8.34 1.32 6.22
CA LEU A 27 6.98 0.82 6.07
C LEU A 27 6.13 1.89 5.37
N GLN A 28 5.44 1.49 4.28
CA GLN A 28 4.49 2.36 3.57
C GLN A 28 3.20 2.56 4.38
N LEU A 29 3.31 3.20 5.54
CA LEU A 29 2.26 3.31 6.55
C LEU A 29 1.04 4.04 6.00
N ARG A 30 1.24 5.00 5.09
CA ARG A 30 0.12 5.75 4.48
C ARG A 30 -0.87 4.86 3.73
N ALA A 31 -0.38 3.81 3.07
CA ALA A 31 -1.20 2.82 2.37
C ALA A 31 -1.82 1.81 3.34
N ALA A 32 -1.15 1.52 4.45
CA ALA A 32 -1.64 0.61 5.49
C ALA A 32 -2.73 1.25 6.37
N VAL A 33 -2.67 2.56 6.65
CA VAL A 33 -3.60 3.27 7.54
C VAL A 33 -5.09 3.01 7.20
N PRO A 34 -5.55 3.09 5.95
CA PRO A 34 -6.92 2.70 5.59
C PRO A 34 -7.27 1.26 5.93
N SER A 35 -6.35 0.32 5.72
CA SER A 35 -6.55 -1.09 6.05
C SER A 35 -6.56 -1.34 7.56
N LEU A 36 -5.75 -0.61 8.33
CA LEU A 36 -5.73 -0.66 9.79
C LEU A 36 -7.00 -0.07 10.40
N ALA A 37 -7.44 1.09 9.91
CA ALA A 37 -8.70 1.71 10.29
C ALA A 37 -9.89 0.78 10.04
N ALA A 38 -9.92 0.09 8.89
CA ALA A 38 -10.93 -0.93 8.61
C ALA A 38 -10.86 -2.12 9.60
N SER A 39 -9.66 -2.48 10.07
CA SER A 39 -9.44 -3.57 11.04
C SER A 39 -9.92 -3.21 12.45
N MET A 40 -10.04 -1.92 12.81
CA MET A 40 -10.72 -1.49 14.05
C MET A 40 -12.24 -1.76 14.04
N GLY A 41 -12.80 -2.06 12.87
CA GLY A 41 -14.19 -2.48 12.67
C GLY A 41 -14.39 -3.99 12.68
N ASP A 42 -13.34 -4.80 12.90
CA ASP A 42 -13.43 -6.26 12.81
C ASP A 42 -14.39 -6.85 13.86
N PRO A 43 -15.14 -7.92 13.54
CA PRO A 43 -15.98 -8.60 14.51
C PRO A 43 -15.19 -9.19 15.69
N SER A 44 -13.93 -9.58 15.48
CA SER A 44 -13.07 -10.12 16.55
C SER A 44 -12.51 -9.01 17.45
N GLY A 45 -12.73 -9.12 18.76
CA GLY A 45 -12.15 -8.20 19.75
C GLY A 45 -10.62 -8.14 19.67
N ALA A 46 -9.95 -9.30 19.61
CA ALA A 46 -8.49 -9.37 19.54
C ALA A 46 -7.90 -8.65 18.32
N VAL A 47 -8.57 -8.73 17.16
CA VAL A 47 -8.14 -8.01 15.94
C VAL A 47 -8.32 -6.51 16.09
N ARG A 48 -9.43 -6.07 16.71
CA ARG A 48 -9.68 -4.64 16.99
C ARG A 48 -8.63 -4.07 17.95
N ASP A 49 -8.30 -4.81 19.01
CA ASP A 49 -7.33 -4.38 20.01
C ASP A 49 -5.91 -4.33 19.41
N ALA A 50 -5.52 -5.33 18.63
CA ALA A 50 -4.26 -5.33 17.90
C ALA A 50 -4.17 -4.17 16.88
N ALA A 51 -5.26 -3.87 16.17
CA ALA A 51 -5.31 -2.75 15.23
C ALA A 51 -5.23 -1.39 15.93
N MET A 52 -5.89 -1.25 17.09
CA MET A 52 -5.80 -0.06 17.94
C MET A 52 -4.37 0.17 18.40
N GLN A 53 -3.73 -0.87 18.95
CA GLN A 53 -2.34 -0.80 19.42
C GLN A 53 -1.40 -0.38 18.29
N LEU A 54 -1.49 -1.05 17.13
CA LEU A 54 -0.65 -0.72 15.98
C LEU A 54 -0.82 0.73 15.50
N LEU A 55 -2.02 1.31 15.54
CA LEU A 55 -2.22 2.72 15.19
C LEU A 55 -1.55 3.67 16.19
N VAL A 56 -1.55 3.31 17.48
CA VAL A 56 -0.87 4.08 18.53
C VAL A 56 0.65 4.03 18.33
N ASP A 57 1.20 2.86 18.01
CA ASP A 57 2.64 2.75 17.74
C ASP A 57 3.03 3.48 16.45
N VAL A 58 2.22 3.40 15.40
CA VAL A 58 2.42 4.25 14.19
C VAL A 58 2.41 5.74 14.55
N TYR A 59 1.55 6.18 15.46
CA TYR A 59 1.55 7.57 15.95
C TYR A 59 2.84 7.94 16.68
N ARG A 60 3.47 7.01 17.41
CA ARG A 60 4.76 7.27 18.08
C ARG A 60 5.88 7.57 17.10
N HIS A 61 5.84 6.97 15.91
CA HIS A 61 6.83 7.20 14.88
C HIS A 61 6.52 8.39 13.96
N VAL A 62 5.24 8.63 13.64
CA VAL A 62 4.79 9.63 12.63
C VAL A 62 4.30 10.95 13.27
N GLY A 63 3.70 10.88 14.45
CA GLY A 63 3.11 12.02 15.16
C GLY A 63 1.84 12.59 14.51
N GLU A 64 1.66 13.90 14.63
CA GLU A 64 0.45 14.64 14.22
C GLU A 64 0.02 14.44 12.76
N ARG A 65 0.96 14.06 11.87
CA ARG A 65 0.63 13.77 10.46
C ARG A 65 -0.39 12.64 10.34
N LEU A 66 -0.30 11.62 11.20
CA LEU A 66 -1.25 10.51 11.24
C LEU A 66 -2.65 10.98 11.65
N ARG A 67 -2.73 11.89 12.63
CA ARG A 67 -4.01 12.45 13.13
C ARG A 67 -4.74 13.20 12.01
N GLN A 68 -4.02 14.03 11.26
CA GLN A 68 -4.59 14.76 10.13
C GLN A 68 -5.05 13.82 9.01
N ASP A 69 -4.27 12.79 8.69
CA ASP A 69 -4.64 11.80 7.67
C ASP A 69 -5.89 11.00 8.05
N LEU A 70 -6.03 10.62 9.32
CA LEU A 70 -7.23 9.92 9.81
C LEU A 70 -8.47 10.81 9.77
N ARG A 71 -8.35 12.10 10.18
CA ARG A 71 -9.44 13.08 10.06
C ARG A 71 -9.84 13.31 8.61
N LYS A 72 -8.86 13.52 7.72
CA LYS A 72 -9.12 13.89 6.32
C LYS A 72 -9.74 12.75 5.52
N LYS A 73 -9.37 11.51 5.83
CA LYS A 73 -9.88 10.34 5.09
C LYS A 73 -11.23 9.83 5.63
N GLU A 74 -11.71 10.33 6.78
CA GLU A 74 -12.96 9.92 7.44
C GLU A 74 -13.16 8.39 7.50
N LEU A 75 -12.07 7.63 7.65
CA LEU A 75 -12.07 6.16 7.60
C LEU A 75 -12.68 5.52 8.85
N VAL A 76 -12.76 6.30 9.94
CA VAL A 76 -13.16 5.84 11.26
C VAL A 76 -14.35 6.68 11.73
N PRO A 77 -15.43 6.07 12.25
CA PRO A 77 -16.55 6.81 12.83
C PRO A 77 -16.08 7.79 13.92
N ALA A 78 -16.67 8.99 13.96
CA ALA A 78 -16.23 10.08 14.85
C ALA A 78 -16.10 9.67 16.33
N SER A 79 -16.96 8.79 16.83
CA SER A 79 -16.90 8.26 18.20
C SER A 79 -15.64 7.43 18.47
N LYS A 80 -15.24 6.57 17.52
CA LYS A 80 -14.01 5.77 17.62
C LYS A 80 -12.77 6.62 17.36
N LEU A 81 -12.88 7.59 16.45
CA LEU A 81 -11.80 8.53 16.17
C LEU A 81 -11.48 9.37 17.40
N ALA A 82 -12.48 9.86 18.14
CA ALA A 82 -12.27 10.62 19.37
C ALA A 82 -11.51 9.82 20.44
N LEU A 83 -11.83 8.54 20.61
CA LEU A 83 -11.12 7.65 21.53
C LEU A 83 -9.67 7.42 21.09
N LEU A 84 -9.44 7.25 19.79
CA LEU A 84 -8.10 7.09 19.22
C LEU A 84 -7.28 8.39 19.37
N GLU A 85 -7.89 9.55 19.11
CA GLU A 85 -7.27 10.86 19.34
C GLU A 85 -6.88 11.05 20.82
N GLN A 86 -7.76 10.65 21.75
CA GLN A 86 -7.42 10.68 23.18
C GLN A 86 -6.21 9.79 23.50
N LYS A 87 -6.12 8.59 22.91
CA LYS A 87 -4.96 7.71 23.07
C LYS A 87 -3.68 8.30 22.49
N PHE A 88 -3.78 9.01 21.37
CA PHE A 88 -2.65 9.74 20.79
C PHE A 88 -2.19 10.88 21.71
N ASP A 89 -3.14 11.65 22.25
CA ASP A 89 -2.83 12.72 23.20
C ASP A 89 -2.15 12.14 24.46
N GLU A 90 -2.62 11.01 25.01
CA GLU A 90 -1.96 10.31 26.14
C GLU A 90 -0.49 9.95 25.83
N VAL A 91 -0.21 9.41 24.64
CA VAL A 91 1.15 9.05 24.21
C VAL A 91 2.04 10.28 24.03
N ARG A 92 1.46 11.37 23.53
CA ARG A 92 2.16 12.65 23.36
C ARG A 92 2.51 13.27 24.72
N GLU A 93 1.54 13.36 25.62
CA GLU A 93 1.74 13.88 26.99
C GLU A 93 2.72 13.01 27.78
N ALA A 94 2.72 11.69 27.55
CA ALA A 94 3.70 10.79 28.14
C ALA A 94 5.13 10.94 27.57
N GLY A 95 5.32 11.76 26.53
CA GLY A 95 6.62 11.96 25.89
C GLY A 95 7.16 10.70 25.20
N LEU A 96 6.29 9.76 24.81
CA LEU A 96 6.66 8.49 24.18
C LEU A 96 6.83 8.59 22.66
N LEU A 97 6.76 9.81 22.11
CA LEU A 97 7.01 10.08 20.70
C LEU A 97 8.51 9.92 20.39
N LEU A 98 8.79 9.24 19.30
CA LEU A 98 10.15 9.05 18.83
C LEU A 98 10.66 10.33 18.14
N PRO A 99 11.99 10.54 18.08
CA PRO A 99 12.59 11.67 17.37
C PRO A 99 12.15 11.77 15.91
N THR A 100 11.80 10.65 15.27
CA THR A 100 11.25 10.60 13.91
C THR A 100 9.89 11.27 13.76
N ALA A 101 9.12 11.39 14.84
CA ALA A 101 7.83 12.07 14.84
C ALA A 101 7.97 13.60 14.95
N THR A 102 9.08 14.08 15.52
CA THR A 102 9.32 15.51 15.81
C THR A 102 10.30 16.15 14.83
N GLN A 103 11.36 15.42 14.46
CA GLN A 103 12.25 15.76 13.37
C GLN A 103 11.73 15.06 12.14
N GLY A 104 11.16 15.84 11.20
CA GLY A 104 10.59 15.32 9.97
C GLY A 104 11.60 14.49 9.20
N VAL A 105 11.66 13.20 9.47
CA VAL A 105 12.35 12.24 8.63
C VAL A 105 11.64 12.25 7.28
N ASP A 106 12.47 12.50 6.30
CA ASP A 106 12.27 12.73 4.88
C ASP A 106 10.91 12.30 4.31
N GLU A 107 10.36 13.23 3.54
CA GLU A 107 9.21 13.22 2.62
C GLU A 107 8.86 11.92 1.86
N ALA A 108 9.62 10.84 1.96
CA ALA A 108 9.48 9.66 1.10
C ALA A 108 8.13 8.93 1.23
N ASP A 109 7.50 8.89 2.41
CA ASP A 109 6.22 8.19 2.60
C ASP A 109 4.99 9.13 2.44
N PHE A 110 5.17 10.44 2.65
CA PHE A 110 4.09 11.43 2.56
C PHE A 110 3.99 12.12 1.19
N VAL A 111 5.05 12.10 0.38
CA VAL A 111 4.95 12.39 -1.05
C VAL A 111 4.09 11.31 -1.68
N ALA A 112 2.86 11.71 -1.99
CA ALA A 112 2.05 10.97 -2.93
C ALA A 112 2.78 10.97 -4.28
N ARG A 113 3.67 10.00 -4.50
CA ARG A 113 4.01 9.64 -5.88
C ARG A 113 2.83 8.84 -6.39
N THR A 114 1.79 9.55 -6.80
CA THR A 114 0.84 9.07 -7.80
C THR A 114 1.64 8.79 -9.07
N VAL A 115 2.35 7.66 -9.10
CA VAL A 115 2.78 7.08 -10.35
C VAL A 115 1.48 6.64 -11.01
N LYS A 116 0.92 7.54 -11.83
CA LYS A 116 -0.02 7.17 -12.88
C LYS A 116 0.72 6.08 -13.67
N ARG A 117 0.40 4.81 -13.41
CA ARG A 117 0.82 3.71 -14.26
C ARG A 117 0.03 3.85 -15.56
N THR A 118 0.40 4.82 -16.38
CA THR A 118 0.07 4.76 -17.80
C THR A 118 0.93 3.65 -18.35
N MET A 119 0.34 2.46 -18.50
CA MET A 119 0.86 1.44 -19.39
C MET A 119 0.76 1.96 -20.82
N THR A 120 1.72 2.77 -21.26
CA THR A 120 1.98 2.91 -22.69
C THR A 120 2.71 1.66 -23.13
N ILE A 121 1.95 0.69 -23.63
CA ILE A 121 2.49 -0.40 -24.44
C ILE A 121 3.31 0.26 -25.56
N PRO A 122 4.64 0.02 -25.67
CA PRO A 122 5.36 0.40 -26.86
C PRO A 122 4.94 -0.60 -27.94
N THR A 123 3.86 -0.30 -28.66
CA THR A 123 3.62 -0.96 -29.95
C THR A 123 4.65 -0.39 -30.90
N SER A 124 5.67 -1.18 -31.24
CA SER A 124 6.63 -0.84 -32.28
C SER A 124 5.87 -0.60 -33.58
N ALA A 125 5.70 0.67 -33.94
CA ALA A 125 5.30 1.07 -35.26
C ALA A 125 6.41 0.65 -36.23
N ARG A 126 6.21 -0.47 -36.93
CA ARG A 126 6.93 -0.76 -38.17
C ARG A 126 6.47 0.27 -39.18
N THR A 127 7.38 1.17 -39.55
CA THR A 127 7.28 1.99 -40.77
C THR A 127 6.98 1.07 -41.95
N ARG A 128 5.84 1.31 -42.61
CA ARG A 128 5.54 0.80 -43.94
C ARG A 128 5.51 2.02 -44.86
N ASP A 129 6.67 2.33 -45.41
CA ASP A 129 6.74 3.09 -46.65
C ASP A 129 6.26 2.17 -47.77
N GLY A 130 5.18 2.58 -48.43
CA GLY A 130 4.74 1.96 -49.67
C GLY A 130 5.42 2.66 -50.84
N ASP A 131 5.90 1.88 -51.82
CA ASP A 131 5.68 2.20 -53.22
C ASP A 131 5.96 1.00 -54.16
N SER A 132 5.09 0.88 -55.16
CA SER A 132 5.28 0.35 -56.52
C SER A 132 5.51 -1.15 -56.86
N SER A 133 4.45 -1.71 -57.46
CA SER A 133 4.37 -2.36 -58.79
C SER A 133 5.41 -3.40 -59.22
N GLY A 134 4.93 -4.61 -59.53
CA GLY A 134 5.60 -5.57 -60.41
C GLY A 134 4.86 -6.91 -60.49
N ALA A 135 4.29 -7.20 -61.66
CA ALA A 135 3.42 -8.33 -61.94
C ALA A 135 4.09 -9.72 -61.89
N SER A 136 3.29 -10.76 -61.61
CA SER A 136 3.10 -12.00 -62.43
C SER A 136 2.88 -13.25 -61.56
N THR A 137 1.71 -13.88 -61.71
CA THR A 137 1.45 -15.31 -61.43
C THR A 137 2.03 -16.16 -62.59
N PRO A 138 2.02 -17.52 -62.63
CA PRO A 138 1.54 -18.56 -61.70
C PRO A 138 2.52 -19.78 -61.51
N ALA A 139 2.10 -20.83 -60.77
CA ALA A 139 2.18 -22.27 -61.15
C ALA A 139 2.74 -23.31 -60.13
N CYS A 140 1.92 -24.36 -59.95
CA CYS A 140 2.16 -25.82 -59.79
C CYS A 140 3.08 -26.44 -58.71
N ASP A 141 2.42 -27.15 -57.80
CA ASP A 141 2.59 -28.56 -57.34
C ASP A 141 3.91 -29.12 -56.69
N PRO A 142 3.78 -30.14 -55.79
CA PRO A 142 4.79 -30.68 -54.85
C PRO A 142 5.57 -31.90 -55.46
N PRO A 143 6.57 -32.62 -54.83
CA PRO A 143 6.36 -33.46 -53.62
C PRO A 143 7.62 -34.01 -52.84
N LYS A 144 7.34 -34.95 -51.89
CA LYS A 144 8.07 -36.17 -51.46
C LYS A 144 9.10 -36.18 -50.29
N LYS A 145 8.65 -36.86 -49.21
CA LYS A 145 9.25 -37.98 -48.46
C LYS A 145 10.77 -38.05 -48.30
N THR A 146 11.22 -38.32 -47.06
CA THR A 146 11.88 -39.60 -46.74
C THR A 146 11.89 -39.87 -45.23
N VAL A 147 11.65 -41.15 -44.94
CA VAL A 147 11.61 -41.82 -43.64
C VAL A 147 13.03 -42.19 -43.20
N ALA A 148 13.26 -42.27 -41.90
CA ALA A 148 14.05 -43.32 -41.27
C ALA A 148 13.56 -43.46 -39.82
#